data_AF-A0A9Q3DWV7-F1
#
_entry.id   AF-A0A9Q3DWV7-F1
#
_cell.length_a   1.000
_cell.length_b   1.000
_cell.length_c   1.000
_cell.angle_alpha   90.00
_cell.angle_beta   90.00
_cell.angle_gamma   90.00
#
_symmetry.space_group_name_H-M   'P 1'
#
loop_
_entity.id
_entity.type
_entity.pdbx_description
1 polymer ?
#
loop_
_entity_poly.entity_id
_entity_poly.type
_entity_poly.pdbx_seq_one_letter_code
_entity_poly.pdbx_strand_id
1 'polypeptide(L)'
;MLEKGWNPKLPVDTLKKDLVDINPTASSFKLLLDKVRHHANQSINDAFEYDKQEWNKRHKTPEFKVGDLILVSTLNFDNIKGPKKLRDCFAGGFIIKGLHGTNTVQVELSGEL
;
A
#
# COMPACT_ATOMS: atom_id res chain seq x y z
N MET A 1 -6.83 -21.29 -5.93
CA MET A 1 -7.24 -20.22 -5.00
C MET A 1 -8.21 -19.34 -5.77
N LEU A 2 -9.51 -19.42 -5.47
CA LEU A 2 -10.58 -18.72 -6.21
C LEU A 2 -10.64 -17.28 -5.72
N GLU A 3 -10.37 -16.29 -6.57
CA GLU A 3 -10.63 -14.90 -6.23
C GLU A 3 -12.13 -14.66 -6.16
N LYS A 4 -12.69 -14.71 -4.94
CA LYS A 4 -14.04 -14.23 -4.64
C LYS A 4 -14.01 -12.70 -4.57
N GLY A 5 -14.11 -12.06 -5.73
CA GLY A 5 -14.37 -10.64 -5.87
C GLY A 5 -15.30 -10.40 -7.06
N TRP A 6 -16.25 -9.47 -6.92
CA TRP A 6 -17.01 -9.00 -8.08
C TRP A 6 -16.02 -8.32 -9.04
N ASN A 7 -15.76 -8.94 -10.18
CA ASN A 7 -14.92 -8.35 -11.22
C ASN A 7 -15.85 -7.58 -12.18
N PRO A 8 -15.88 -6.24 -12.16
CA PRO A 8 -16.69 -5.46 -13.09
C PRO A 8 -16.28 -5.81 -14.51
N LYS A 9 -17.09 -6.62 -15.20
CA LYS A 9 -16.96 -6.78 -16.64
C LYS A 9 -17.48 -5.50 -17.27
N LEU A 10 -16.59 -4.70 -17.85
CA LEU A 10 -17.01 -3.56 -18.64
C LEU A 10 -17.78 -4.10 -19.86
N PRO A 11 -18.74 -3.33 -20.41
CA PRO A 11 -19.44 -3.74 -21.63
C PRO A 11 -18.47 -4.11 -22.76
N VAL A 12 -17.30 -3.47 -22.82
CA VAL A 12 -16.19 -3.74 -23.74
C VAL A 12 -15.60 -5.14 -23.58
N ASP A 13 -15.57 -5.70 -22.36
CA ASP A 13 -15.09 -7.06 -22.09
C ASP A 13 -16.10 -8.14 -22.53
N THR A 14 -17.35 -7.73 -22.75
CA THR A 14 -18.47 -8.61 -23.13
C THR A 14 -18.75 -8.54 -24.63
N LEU A 15 -18.43 -7.40 -25.27
CA LEU A 15 -18.51 -7.24 -26.72
C LEU A 15 -17.37 -8.02 -27.37
N LYS A 16 -17.70 -8.94 -28.28
CA LYS A 16 -16.71 -9.67 -29.09
C LYS A 16 -15.77 -8.66 -29.76
N LYS A 17 -14.46 -8.80 -29.49
CA LYS A 17 -13.39 -7.93 -30.03
C LYS A 17 -13.43 -7.77 -31.55
N ASP A 18 -14.02 -8.75 -32.25
CA ASP A 18 -14.02 -8.89 -33.70
C ASP A 18 -15.30 -8.38 -34.40
N LEU A 19 -16.25 -7.76 -33.70
CA LEU A 19 -17.58 -7.44 -34.26
C LEU A 19 -17.93 -5.95 -34.37
N VAL A 20 -17.04 -5.05 -33.94
CA VAL A 20 -17.26 -3.62 -34.17
C VAL A 20 -16.55 -3.24 -35.45
N ASP A 21 -17.25 -3.37 -36.58
CA ASP A 21 -16.89 -2.66 -37.81
C ASP A 21 -16.99 -1.16 -37.50
N ILE A 22 -15.88 -0.58 -37.07
CA ILE A 22 -15.84 0.85 -36.76
C ILE A 22 -16.00 1.56 -38.10
N ASN A 23 -17.06 2.35 -38.22
CA ASN A 23 -17.24 3.22 -39.36
C ASN A 23 -15.94 4.02 -39.60
N PRO A 24 -15.43 4.13 -40.83
CA PRO A 24 -14.14 4.75 -41.12
C PRO A 24 -13.98 6.17 -40.54
N THR A 25 -15.08 6.90 -40.33
CA THR A 25 -15.10 8.21 -39.67
C THR A 25 -14.82 8.13 -38.16
N ALA A 26 -15.18 7.04 -37.49
CA ALA A 26 -14.95 6.80 -36.06
C ALA A 26 -13.61 6.08 -35.77
N SER A 27 -12.93 5.58 -36.81
CA SER A 27 -11.65 4.86 -36.68
C SER A 27 -10.53 5.76 -36.13
N SER A 28 -10.51 7.03 -36.53
CA SER A 28 -9.57 8.04 -36.00
C SER A 28 -9.77 8.27 -34.49
N PHE A 29 -11.02 8.32 -34.05
CA PHE A 29 -11.38 8.49 -32.64
C PHE A 29 -11.01 7.25 -31.82
N LYS A 30 -11.22 6.04 -32.34
CA LYS A 30 -10.78 4.80 -31.69
C LYS A 30 -9.26 4.78 -31.51
N LEU A 31 -8.49 5.09 -32.55
CA LEU A 31 -7.03 5.16 -32.46
C LEU A 31 -6.57 6.15 -31.40
N LEU A 32 -7.25 7.30 -31.29
CA LEU A 32 -6.97 8.28 -30.25
C LEU A 32 -7.27 7.71 -28.86
N LEU A 33 -8.44 7.09 -28.66
CA LEU A 33 -8.81 6.47 -27.39
C LEU A 33 -7.85 5.36 -26.98
N ASP A 34 -7.43 4.51 -27.92
CA ASP A 34 -6.49 3.42 -27.64
C ASP A 34 -5.12 3.97 -27.24
N LYS A 35 -4.64 5.04 -27.90
CA LYS A 35 -3.42 5.75 -27.50
C LYS A 35 -3.53 6.36 -26.10
N VAL A 36 -4.65 7.04 -25.80
CA VAL A 36 -4.88 7.65 -24.49
C VAL A 36 -4.96 6.59 -23.39
N ARG A 37 -5.64 5.46 -23.65
CA ARG A 37 -5.70 4.33 -22.71
C ARG A 37 -4.32 3.73 -22.47
N HIS A 38 -3.55 3.50 -23.54
CA HIS A 38 -2.19 2.99 -23.42
C HIS A 38 -1.32 3.92 -22.58
N HIS A 39 -1.36 5.21 -22.87
CA HIS A 39 -0.63 6.22 -22.10
C HIS A 39 -1.07 6.26 -20.63
N ALA A 40 -2.37 6.23 -20.35
CA ALA A 40 -2.89 6.21 -18.99
C ALA A 40 -2.41 4.98 -18.20
N ASN A 41 -2.43 3.80 -18.85
CA ASN A 41 -1.91 2.57 -18.23
C ASN A 41 -0.40 2.67 -17.95
N GLN A 42 0.37 3.23 -18.89
CA GLN A 42 1.80 3.48 -18.67
C GLN A 42 2.03 4.44 -17.51
N SER A 43 1.31 5.56 -17.46
CA SER A 43 1.44 6.53 -16.36
C SER A 43 1.11 5.93 -14.99
N ILE A 44 0.12 5.03 -14.91
CA ILE A 44 -0.21 4.31 -13.68
C ILE A 44 0.94 3.38 -13.28
N ASN A 45 1.48 2.62 -14.23
CA ASN A 45 2.59 1.70 -13.97
C ASN A 45 3.85 2.46 -13.54
N ASP A 46 4.19 3.55 -14.23
CA ASP A 46 5.35 4.38 -13.93
C ASP A 46 5.23 5.00 -12.52
N ALA A 47 4.04 5.48 -12.15
CA ALA A 47 3.76 5.99 -10.81
C ALA A 47 3.92 4.90 -9.73
N PHE A 48 3.38 3.70 -9.99
CA PHE A 48 3.52 2.57 -9.07
C PHE A 48 5.00 2.14 -8.90
N GLU A 49 5.75 2.09 -10.00
CA GLU A 49 7.18 1.76 -9.96
C GLU A 49 7.98 2.83 -9.21
N TYR A 50 7.68 4.11 -9.44
CA TYR A 50 8.31 5.23 -8.74
C TYR A 50 8.09 5.12 -7.22
N ASP A 51 6.83 4.94 -6.79
CA ASP A 51 6.49 4.80 -5.37
C ASP A 51 7.18 3.59 -4.73
N LYS A 52 7.24 2.47 -5.46
CA LYS A 52 7.94 1.26 -5.01
C LYS A 52 9.44 1.51 -4.85
N GLN A 53 10.07 2.20 -5.79
CA GLN A 53 11.50 2.52 -5.72
C GLN A 53 11.81 3.49 -4.56
N GLU A 54 11.01 4.55 -4.40
CA GLU A 54 11.15 5.48 -3.28
C GLU A 54 10.92 4.79 -1.93
N TRP A 55 9.93 3.90 -1.85
CA TRP A 55 9.71 3.08 -0.66
C TRP A 55 10.96 2.25 -0.35
N ASN A 56 11.47 1.48 -1.33
CA ASN A 56 12.63 0.60 -1.13
C ASN A 56 13.90 1.37 -0.75
N LYS A 57 14.07 2.59 -1.28
CA LYS A 57 15.23 3.44 -0.98
C LYS A 57 15.19 4.00 0.43
N ARG A 58 14.00 4.38 0.92
CA ARG A 58 13.83 5.02 2.23
C ARG A 58 13.63 4.03 3.37
N HIS A 59 13.01 2.88 3.09
CA HIS A 59 12.68 1.89 4.11
C HIS A 59 13.86 0.93 4.31
N LYS A 60 14.45 1.01 5.51
CA LYS A 60 15.39 0.00 5.99
C LYS A 60 14.62 -1.03 6.80
N THR A 61 14.70 -2.30 6.41
CA THR A 61 14.14 -3.39 7.20
C THR A 61 14.85 -3.45 8.55
N PRO A 62 14.14 -3.31 9.68
CA PRO A 62 14.75 -3.43 10.99
C PRO A 62 15.05 -4.90 11.30
N GLU A 63 16.26 -5.18 11.82
CA GLU A 63 16.65 -6.50 12.29
C GLU A 63 16.29 -6.64 13.77
N PHE A 64 15.05 -7.04 14.05
CA PHE A 64 14.59 -7.34 15.41
C PHE A 64 14.81 -8.81 15.75
N LYS A 65 15.21 -9.10 16.99
CA LYS A 65 15.27 -10.47 17.53
C LYS A 65 14.30 -10.62 18.69
N VAL A 66 13.79 -11.84 18.84
CA VAL A 66 12.99 -12.22 20.01
C VAL A 66 13.87 -12.09 21.25
N GLY A 67 13.37 -11.38 22.27
CA GLY A 67 14.13 -11.04 23.48
C GLY A 67 14.72 -9.63 23.50
N ASP A 68 14.74 -8.91 22.36
CA ASP A 68 15.22 -7.53 22.33
C ASP A 68 14.25 -6.60 23.06
N LEU A 69 14.79 -5.59 23.73
CA LEU A 69 14.04 -4.50 24.34
C LEU A 69 13.80 -3.39 23.32
N ILE A 70 12.54 -3.02 23.11
CA ILE A 70 12.15 -1.98 22.17
C ILE A 70 11.32 -0.88 22.83
N LEU A 71 11.44 0.32 22.27
CA LEU A 71 10.62 1.48 22.61
C LEU A 71 9.49 1.60 21.59
N VAL A 72 8.26 1.85 22.05
CA VAL A 72 7.12 2.09 21.16
C VAL A 72 6.90 3.60 21.03
N SER A 73 6.83 4.11 19.80
CA SER A 73 6.57 5.54 19.58
C SER A 73 5.12 5.90 19.93
N THR A 74 4.95 6.92 20.75
CA THR A 74 3.64 7.43 21.21
C THR A 74 3.09 8.55 20.32
N LEU A 75 3.81 8.95 19.27
CA LEU A 75 3.51 10.14 18.45
C LEU A 75 2.12 10.11 17.79
N ASN A 76 1.64 8.91 17.47
CA ASN A 76 0.35 8.67 16.80
C ASN A 76 -0.75 8.19 17.76
N PHE A 77 -0.51 8.21 19.08
CA PHE A 77 -1.51 7.78 20.07
C PHE A 77 -2.38 8.96 20.52
N ASP A 78 -3.64 8.94 20.10
CA ASP A 78 -4.62 9.98 20.44
C ASP A 78 -5.17 9.84 21.88
N ASN A 79 -5.03 8.66 22.48
CA ASN A 79 -5.58 8.33 23.79
C ASN A 79 -4.71 8.79 24.98
N ILE A 80 -3.52 9.34 24.73
CA ILE A 80 -2.66 9.90 25.77
C ILE A 80 -3.18 11.29 26.13
N LYS A 81 -3.29 11.65 27.41
CA LYS A 81 -3.71 13.00 27.86
C LYS A 81 -2.50 13.94 27.95
N GLY A 82 -2.73 15.25 27.76
CA GLY A 82 -1.71 16.30 27.97
C GLY A 82 -1.21 17.01 26.70
N PRO A 83 -0.35 18.03 26.80
CA PRO A 83 0.13 18.81 25.65
C PRO A 83 1.08 17.98 24.77
N LYS A 84 0.87 17.96 23.44
CA LYS A 84 1.69 17.16 22.49
C LYS A 84 3.20 17.39 22.60
N LYS A 85 3.62 18.60 23.01
CA LYS A 85 5.04 18.97 23.19
C LYS A 85 5.68 18.46 24.48
N LEU A 86 4.88 18.07 25.48
CA LEU A 86 5.35 17.63 26.79
C LEU A 86 5.14 16.12 27.00
N ARG A 87 4.56 15.42 26.02
CA ARG A 87 4.42 13.97 26.05
C ARG A 87 5.74 13.33 25.65
N ASP A 88 6.14 12.28 26.34
CA ASP A 88 7.27 11.46 25.92
C ASP A 88 6.98 10.88 24.54
N CYS A 89 7.92 11.02 23.61
CA CYS A 89 7.78 10.53 22.22
C CYS A 89 7.85 9.00 22.10
N PHE A 90 8.27 8.34 23.17
CA PHE A 90 8.48 6.91 23.26
C PHE A 90 8.03 6.40 24.62
N ALA A 91 7.42 5.22 24.63
CA ALA A 91 6.99 4.55 25.83
C ALA A 91 7.67 3.19 25.98
N GLY A 92 7.97 2.88 27.25
CA GLY A 92 8.34 1.56 27.73
C GLY A 92 9.76 1.11 27.39
N GLY A 93 9.96 -0.18 27.56
CA GLY A 93 11.14 -0.98 27.22
C GLY A 93 10.63 -2.41 27.15
N PHE A 94 9.93 -2.72 26.06
CA PHE A 94 9.12 -3.92 25.95
C PHE A 94 9.91 -5.03 25.29
N ILE A 95 9.73 -6.25 25.79
CA ILE A 95 10.42 -7.41 25.25
C ILE A 95 9.63 -7.94 24.05
N ILE A 96 10.33 -8.13 22.92
CA ILE A 96 9.77 -8.80 21.76
C ILE A 96 9.55 -10.28 22.10
N LYS A 97 8.28 -10.73 22.07
CA LYS A 97 7.90 -12.14 22.25
C LYS A 97 7.90 -12.94 20.96
N GLY A 98 7.64 -12.28 19.84
CA GLY A 98 7.51 -12.95 18.56
C GLY A 98 7.62 -11.98 17.39
N LEU A 99 8.08 -12.51 16.26
CA LEU A 99 8.16 -11.77 14.99
C LEU A 99 7.06 -12.32 14.06
N HIS A 100 6.27 -11.42 13.51
CA HIS A 100 5.19 -11.72 12.56
C HIS A 100 5.55 -11.12 11.20
N GLY A 101 6.03 -11.94 10.27
CA GLY A 101 6.53 -11.44 8.99
C GLY A 101 7.79 -10.59 9.13
N THR A 102 8.02 -9.67 8.20
CA THR A 102 9.25 -8.85 8.15
C THR A 102 9.20 -7.59 9.01
N ASN A 103 8.01 -7.01 9.21
CA ASN A 103 7.86 -5.66 9.78
C ASN A 103 6.95 -5.60 11.02
N THR A 104 6.40 -6.72 11.48
CA THR A 104 5.48 -6.74 12.62
C THR A 104 6.09 -7.52 13.78
N VAL A 105 6.07 -6.92 14.96
CA VAL A 105 6.61 -7.52 16.19
C VAL A 105 5.50 -7.60 17.23
N GLN A 106 5.45 -8.71 17.95
CA GLN A 106 4.59 -8.88 19.10
C GLN A 106 5.39 -8.53 20.35
N VAL A 107 4.90 -7.56 21.09
CA VAL A 107 5.52 -7.07 22.32
C VAL A 107 4.61 -7.37 23.50
N GLU A 108 5.20 -7.78 24.62
CA GLU A 108 4.47 -7.85 25.88
C GLU A 108 4.58 -6.51 26.61
N LEU A 109 3.43 -5.93 26.92
CA LEU A 109 3.34 -4.71 27.71
C LEU A 109 3.36 -5.08 29.19
N SER A 110 4.57 -5.27 29.74
CA SER A 110 4.77 -5.58 31.16
C SER A 110 5.03 -4.29 31.94
N GLY A 111 3.97 -3.64 32.43
CA GLY A 111 4.07 -2.45 33.29
C GLY A 111 2.73 -1.73 33.42
N GLU A 112 2.36 -1.35 34.65
CA GLU A 112 1.17 -0.54 34.92
C GLU A 112 1.27 0.82 34.20
N LEU A 113 0.15 1.22 33.57
CA LEU A 113 -0.06 2.49 32.89
C LEU A 113 -0.18 3.65 33.88
#